data_AF-A0A0G1I1Q6-F1
#
_entry.id   AF-A0A0G1I1Q6-F1
#
_cell.length_a   1.000
_cell.length_b   1.000
_cell.length_c   1.000
_cell.angle_alpha   90.00
_cell.angle_beta   90.00
_cell.angle_gamma   90.00
#
_symmetry.space_group_name_H-M   'P 1'
#
loop_
_entity.id
_entity.type
_entity.pdbx_description
1 polymer ?
#
loop_
_entity_poly.entity_id
_entity_poly.type
_entity_poly.pdbx_seq_one_letter_code
_entity_poly.pdbx_strand_id
1 'polypeptide(L)'
;MKKNDLKNQLWQAQNSALRDPVEVLCQNYLSNDLTRQSLLCRADTAFVKLLAKLQITLLISREYEHLVLALTPANGKIKQSFIRLPHPSGIAVDRDKQTVYVAATRNPNQVWEFKPVARLLPRSDCRRPGRLPRYLMPARIKFCPGAFYLHDLAVINGRLYGASAGQNSIVEINLNESRTDKIVWQPKNVTDKKANFIQLNSIAAGPTLAASFFSASGDHISSRRPGHLNYPIDKTGVIFDGASRQPWAGGSHRRFCHCRRLSGLTKI
;
A
#
# COMPACT_ATOMS: atom_id res chain seq x y z
N MET A 1 18.74 20.34 24.28
CA MET A 1 17.70 20.11 23.23
C MET A 1 16.68 19.12 23.75
N LYS A 2 15.37 19.42 23.70
CA LYS A 2 14.36 18.50 24.24
C LYS A 2 14.22 17.29 23.30
N LYS A 3 14.00 16.10 23.87
CA LYS A 3 13.93 14.81 23.16
C LYS A 3 12.89 14.78 22.02
N ASN A 4 11.89 15.66 22.07
CA ASN A 4 10.87 15.80 21.03
C ASN A 4 11.35 16.59 19.81
N ASP A 5 12.27 17.55 19.98
CA ASP A 5 12.76 18.38 18.87
C ASP A 5 13.63 17.56 17.92
N LEU A 6 14.46 16.68 18.48
CA LEU A 6 15.30 15.76 17.70
C LEU A 6 14.47 14.76 16.89
N LYS A 7 13.37 14.24 17.46
CA LYS A 7 12.46 13.33 16.74
C LYS A 7 11.79 14.03 15.56
N ASN A 8 11.35 15.26 15.75
CA ASN A 8 10.69 16.04 14.69
C ASN A 8 11.67 16.40 13.57
N GLN A 9 12.90 16.77 13.90
CA GLN A 9 13.95 17.04 12.91
C GLN A 9 14.32 15.79 12.09
N LEU A 10 14.52 14.64 12.76
CA LEU A 10 14.76 13.36 12.09
C LEU A 10 13.62 12.99 11.14
N TRP A 11 12.37 13.16 11.59
CA TRP A 11 11.19 12.90 10.79
C TRP A 11 11.09 13.79 9.54
N GLN A 12 11.39 15.08 9.68
CA GLN A 12 11.35 16.04 8.57
C GLN A 12 12.43 15.75 7.53
N ALA A 13 13.67 15.45 7.97
CA ALA A 13 14.76 15.07 7.07
C ALA A 13 14.40 13.82 6.25
N GLN A 14 13.91 12.77 6.92
CA GLN A 14 13.50 11.51 6.29
C GLN A 14 12.39 11.72 5.24
N ASN A 15 11.41 12.58 5.53
CA ASN A 15 10.33 12.88 4.60
C ASN A 15 10.80 13.66 3.37
N SER A 16 11.76 14.57 3.54
CA SER A 16 12.24 15.44 2.45
C SER A 16 13.03 14.65 1.41
N ALA A 17 13.94 13.77 1.83
CA ALA A 17 14.73 12.99 0.87
C ALA A 17 13.87 12.04 0.05
N LEU A 18 12.80 11.49 0.61
CA LEU A 18 11.90 10.58 -0.10
C LEU A 18 10.88 11.32 -0.99
N ARG A 19 11.08 12.63 -1.20
CA ARG A 19 10.44 13.45 -2.23
C ARG A 19 11.40 13.79 -3.39
N ASP A 20 12.69 13.52 -3.26
CA ASP A 20 13.67 13.69 -4.34
C ASP A 20 13.60 12.47 -5.29
N PRO A 21 13.29 12.65 -6.58
CA PRO A 21 13.28 11.55 -7.55
C PRO A 21 14.59 10.77 -7.64
N VAL A 22 15.75 11.41 -7.41
CA VAL A 22 17.06 10.74 -7.42
C VAL A 22 17.13 9.74 -6.28
N GLU A 23 16.72 10.13 -5.08
CA GLU A 23 16.68 9.25 -3.91
C GLU A 23 15.66 8.11 -4.08
N VAL A 24 14.51 8.39 -4.69
CA VAL A 24 13.45 7.42 -4.98
C VAL A 24 13.87 6.39 -6.04
N LEU A 25 14.61 6.82 -7.07
CA LEU A 25 15.11 5.96 -8.15
C LEU A 25 16.32 5.14 -7.71
N CYS A 26 17.32 5.80 -7.11
CA CYS A 26 18.58 5.19 -6.71
C CYS A 26 18.45 4.39 -5.41
N GLN A 27 17.33 4.53 -4.69
CA GLN A 27 17.10 3.90 -3.39
C GLN A 27 18.24 4.20 -2.42
N ASN A 28 18.79 5.42 -2.49
CA ASN A 28 20.03 5.74 -1.78
C ASN A 28 19.72 6.11 -0.33
N TYR A 29 19.51 5.09 0.50
CA TYR A 29 19.09 5.26 1.89
C TYR A 29 20.17 5.85 2.83
N LEU A 30 21.33 6.24 2.30
CA LEU A 30 22.50 6.70 3.06
C LEU A 30 22.30 8.07 3.72
N SER A 31 21.43 8.94 3.18
CA SER A 31 21.26 10.31 3.69
C SER A 31 20.32 10.43 4.90
N ASN A 32 19.56 9.37 5.26
CA ASN A 32 18.40 9.48 6.17
C ASN A 32 18.19 8.31 7.14
N ASP A 33 19.23 8.03 7.92
CA ASP A 33 19.36 7.09 9.06
C ASP A 33 18.04 6.54 9.64
N LEU A 34 17.67 5.32 9.22
CA LEU A 34 16.92 4.43 10.09
C LEU A 34 17.90 3.81 11.08
N THR A 35 17.93 4.35 12.28
CA THR A 35 18.74 3.76 13.34
C THR A 35 18.08 2.50 13.89
N ARG A 36 18.87 1.59 14.48
CA ARG A 36 18.32 0.44 15.25
C ARG A 36 17.35 0.90 16.35
N GLN A 37 17.57 2.10 16.91
CA GLN A 37 16.70 2.70 17.91
C GLN A 37 15.30 3.00 17.37
N SER A 38 15.22 3.48 16.12
CA SER A 38 13.94 3.77 15.43
C SER A 38 13.10 2.52 15.17
N LEU A 39 13.70 1.33 15.29
CA LEU A 39 13.09 0.04 14.98
C LEU A 39 12.82 -0.82 16.21
N LEU A 40 13.06 -0.27 17.41
CA LEU A 40 12.73 -0.97 18.65
C LEU A 40 11.23 -1.26 18.70
N CYS A 41 10.91 -2.53 18.96
CA CYS A 41 9.55 -3.03 19.00
C CYS A 41 9.27 -3.62 20.37
N ARG A 42 8.10 -3.28 20.92
CA ARG A 42 7.50 -3.98 22.04
C ARG A 42 6.11 -4.41 21.62
N ALA A 43 5.83 -5.70 21.73
CA ALA A 43 4.53 -6.27 21.46
C ALA A 43 3.94 -6.84 22.75
N ASP A 44 2.63 -6.66 22.93
CA ASP A 44 1.90 -7.28 24.03
C ASP A 44 1.89 -8.81 23.88
N THR A 45 1.96 -9.54 25.00
CA THR A 45 2.01 -11.00 25.00
C THR A 45 0.74 -11.62 24.39
N ALA A 46 -0.44 -11.04 24.59
CA ALA A 46 -1.67 -11.53 23.97
C ALA A 46 -1.64 -11.33 22.45
N PHE A 47 -1.09 -10.21 21.98
CA PHE A 47 -0.88 -9.99 20.54
C PHE A 47 0.08 -11.00 19.92
N VAL A 48 1.19 -11.31 20.58
CA VAL A 48 2.14 -12.35 20.12
C VAL A 48 1.46 -13.71 20.05
N LYS A 49 0.71 -14.08 21.10
CA LYS A 49 -0.07 -15.33 21.14
C LYS A 49 -1.12 -15.39 20.04
N LEU A 50 -1.79 -14.28 19.73
CA LEU A 50 -2.77 -14.20 18.66
C LEU A 50 -2.12 -14.51 17.29
N LEU A 51 -1.03 -13.82 16.95
CA LEU A 51 -0.34 -14.08 15.68
C LEU A 51 0.18 -15.52 15.61
N ALA A 52 0.70 -16.06 16.72
CA ALA A 52 1.19 -17.44 16.79
C ALA A 52 0.06 -18.46 16.56
N LYS A 53 -1.10 -18.22 17.18
CA LYS A 53 -2.31 -19.04 17.00
C LYS A 53 -2.80 -19.01 15.56
N LEU A 54 -2.77 -17.84 14.91
CA LEU A 54 -3.18 -17.68 13.51
C LEU A 54 -2.14 -18.22 12.52
N GLN A 55 -0.90 -18.47 12.96
CA GLN A 55 0.23 -18.91 12.12
C GLN A 55 0.50 -17.99 10.93
N ILE A 56 0.35 -16.68 11.14
CA ILE A 56 0.55 -15.67 10.10
C ILE A 56 1.76 -14.78 10.36
N THR A 57 2.28 -14.22 9.27
CA THR A 57 3.10 -13.01 9.30
C THR A 57 2.20 -11.82 8.99
N LEU A 58 2.20 -10.80 9.85
CA LEU A 58 1.49 -9.56 9.61
C LEU A 58 2.39 -8.59 8.85
N LEU A 59 1.92 -8.11 7.70
CA LEU A 59 2.57 -7.05 6.92
C LEU A 59 1.89 -5.72 7.19
N ILE A 60 2.68 -4.66 7.37
CA ILE A 60 2.18 -3.34 7.72
C ILE A 60 2.92 -2.30 6.87
N SER A 61 2.20 -1.52 6.07
CA SER A 61 2.74 -0.30 5.47
C SER A 61 2.61 0.86 6.45
N ARG A 62 3.69 1.63 6.61
CA ARG A 62 3.71 2.90 7.34
C ARG A 62 4.07 3.98 6.33
N GLU A 63 3.03 4.55 5.71
CA GLU A 63 3.11 5.44 4.55
C GLU A 63 4.06 6.62 4.77
N TYR A 64 3.82 7.42 5.80
CA TYR A 64 4.62 8.62 6.11
C TYR A 64 5.97 8.35 6.78
N GLU A 65 6.20 7.10 7.19
CA GLU A 65 7.51 6.66 7.68
C GLU A 65 8.35 6.01 6.61
N HIS A 66 7.74 5.73 5.46
CA HIS A 66 8.38 5.10 4.33
C HIS A 66 8.90 3.69 4.66
N LEU A 67 8.09 2.91 5.40
CA LEU A 67 8.43 1.55 5.85
C LEU A 67 7.35 0.54 5.50
N VAL A 68 7.80 -0.66 5.17
CA VAL A 68 6.99 -1.88 5.30
C VAL A 68 7.60 -2.72 6.38
N LEU A 69 6.80 -3.13 7.36
CA LEU A 69 7.18 -4.02 8.45
C LEU A 69 6.60 -5.41 8.20
N ALA A 70 7.34 -6.44 8.59
CA ALA A 70 6.84 -7.79 8.74
C ALA A 70 7.01 -8.23 10.20
N LEU A 71 5.90 -8.64 10.81
CA LEU A 71 5.85 -9.12 12.19
C LEU A 71 5.48 -10.60 12.20
N THR A 72 6.39 -11.43 12.71
CA THR A 72 6.20 -12.88 12.82
C THR A 72 6.42 -13.34 14.25
N PRO A 73 5.53 -14.14 14.84
CA PRO A 73 5.77 -14.73 16.16
C PRO A 73 6.87 -15.80 16.09
N ALA A 74 7.83 -15.76 17.00
CA ALA A 74 8.85 -16.79 17.17
C ALA A 74 9.32 -16.87 18.62
N ASN A 75 9.34 -18.09 19.18
CA ASN A 75 9.80 -18.36 20.55
C ASN A 75 9.16 -17.44 21.60
N GLY A 76 7.85 -17.22 21.51
CA GLY A 76 7.10 -16.37 22.44
C GLY A 76 7.35 -14.86 22.30
N LYS A 77 8.11 -14.41 21.29
CA LYS A 77 8.39 -13.00 20.99
C LYS A 77 7.99 -12.65 19.55
N ILE A 78 7.87 -11.37 19.25
CA ILE A 78 7.78 -10.90 17.85
C ILE A 78 9.18 -10.77 17.26
N LYS A 79 9.38 -11.41 16.11
CA LYS A 79 10.46 -11.07 15.18
C LYS A 79 9.95 -10.02 14.21
N GLN A 80 10.68 -8.92 14.12
CA GLN A 80 10.39 -7.83 13.19
C GLN A 80 11.48 -7.78 12.12
N SER A 81 11.06 -7.68 10.87
CA SER A 81 11.91 -7.22 9.77
C SER A 81 11.22 -6.06 9.06
N PHE A 82 11.97 -5.33 8.24
CA PHE A 82 11.44 -4.18 7.53
C PHE A 82 12.20 -3.95 6.22
N ILE A 83 11.56 -3.19 5.33
CA ILE A 83 12.19 -2.60 4.16
C ILE A 83 11.71 -1.15 4.02
N ARG A 84 12.59 -0.27 3.56
CA ARG A 84 12.23 1.11 3.23
C ARG A 84 11.64 1.15 1.85
N LEU A 85 10.48 1.78 1.70
CA LEU A 85 9.84 2.02 0.41
C LEU A 85 9.40 3.47 0.33
N PRO A 86 9.41 4.11 -0.84
CA PRO A 86 9.08 5.51 -0.96
C PRO A 86 7.56 5.73 -0.87
N HIS A 87 7.08 5.86 0.37
CA HIS A 87 5.67 6.13 0.73
C HIS A 87 4.77 4.92 0.39
N PRO A 88 4.97 3.79 1.10
CA PRO A 88 4.26 2.56 0.83
C PRO A 88 2.80 2.70 1.23
N SER A 89 1.92 2.27 0.35
CA SER A 89 0.47 2.36 0.52
C SER A 89 -0.14 0.95 0.54
N GLY A 90 -0.82 0.56 -0.55
CA GLY A 90 -1.51 -0.71 -0.74
C GLY A 90 -0.58 -1.91 -0.71
N ILE A 91 -1.06 -2.99 -0.08
CA ILE A 91 -0.40 -4.30 -0.04
C ILE A 91 -1.38 -5.35 -0.55
N ALA A 92 -0.97 -6.13 -1.54
CA ALA A 92 -1.75 -7.28 -2.02
C ALA A 92 -0.95 -8.57 -1.88
N VAL A 93 -1.63 -9.67 -1.54
CA VAL A 93 -1.02 -11.00 -1.39
C VAL A 93 -1.67 -11.96 -2.38
N ASP A 94 -0.91 -12.45 -3.34
CA ASP A 94 -1.27 -13.56 -4.22
C ASP A 94 -0.80 -14.86 -3.54
N ARG A 95 -1.72 -15.59 -2.91
CA ARG A 95 -1.38 -16.82 -2.17
C ARG A 95 -1.00 -17.96 -3.11
N ASP A 96 -1.63 -18.05 -4.26
CA ASP A 96 -1.40 -19.12 -5.23
C ASP A 96 0.00 -19.01 -5.82
N LYS A 97 0.44 -17.78 -6.12
CA LYS A 97 1.81 -17.51 -6.60
C LYS A 97 2.81 -17.23 -5.48
N GLN A 98 2.39 -17.32 -4.21
CA GLN A 98 3.20 -16.95 -3.03
C GLN A 98 3.91 -15.60 -3.19
N THR A 99 3.19 -14.59 -3.68
CA THR A 99 3.77 -13.29 -4.02
C THR A 99 3.10 -12.19 -3.21
N VAL A 100 3.90 -11.23 -2.75
CA VAL A 100 3.42 -10.02 -2.09
C VAL A 100 3.74 -8.84 -2.98
N TYR A 101 2.76 -7.97 -3.19
CA TYR A 101 2.91 -6.72 -3.92
C TYR A 101 2.75 -5.55 -2.96
N VAL A 102 3.60 -4.53 -3.11
CA VAL A 102 3.48 -3.28 -2.37
C VAL A 102 3.54 -2.11 -3.33
N ALA A 103 2.56 -1.21 -3.26
CA ALA A 103 2.58 0.05 -3.98
C ALA A 103 3.38 1.09 -3.19
N ALA A 104 4.14 1.92 -3.90
CA ALA A 104 4.85 3.07 -3.36
C ALA A 104 4.50 4.30 -4.22
N THR A 105 3.94 5.33 -3.59
CA THR A 105 3.21 6.40 -4.31
C THR A 105 4.01 7.66 -4.58
N ARG A 106 5.26 7.75 -4.09
CA ARG A 106 6.16 8.84 -4.48
C ARG A 106 6.63 8.67 -5.91
N ASN A 107 6.92 9.79 -6.57
CA ASN A 107 7.28 9.78 -7.98
C ASN A 107 8.77 9.44 -8.19
N PRO A 108 9.08 8.58 -9.18
CA PRO A 108 8.12 7.80 -9.98
C PRO A 108 7.41 6.72 -9.15
N ASN A 109 6.09 6.55 -9.36
CA ASN A 109 5.28 5.54 -8.66
C ASN A 109 5.87 4.15 -8.89
N GLN A 110 5.82 3.28 -7.88
CA GLN A 110 6.44 1.95 -7.95
C GLN A 110 5.50 0.87 -7.46
N VAL A 111 5.63 -0.33 -8.05
CA VAL A 111 5.03 -1.56 -7.54
C VAL A 111 6.15 -2.56 -7.32
N TRP A 112 6.35 -2.91 -6.06
CA TRP A 112 7.36 -3.85 -5.62
C TRP A 112 6.77 -5.25 -5.54
N GLU A 113 7.46 -6.23 -6.12
CA GLU A 113 7.15 -7.65 -5.96
C GLU A 113 8.12 -8.26 -4.96
N PHE A 114 7.58 -8.99 -3.99
CA PHE A 114 8.32 -9.79 -3.03
C PHE A 114 7.94 -11.26 -3.16
N LYS A 115 8.93 -12.14 -3.10
CA LYS A 115 8.75 -13.59 -3.13
C LYS A 115 9.56 -14.27 -2.04
N PRO A 116 9.09 -15.43 -1.52
CA PRO A 116 9.87 -16.21 -0.59
C PRO A 116 11.14 -16.74 -1.29
N VAL A 117 12.27 -16.70 -0.60
CA VAL A 117 13.51 -17.32 -1.07
C VAL A 117 13.30 -18.82 -1.25
N ALA A 118 13.38 -19.28 -2.50
CA ALA A 118 13.27 -20.70 -2.84
C ALA A 118 14.62 -21.43 -2.79
N ARG A 119 15.72 -20.72 -3.11
CA ARG A 119 17.06 -21.29 -3.21
C ARG A 119 18.13 -20.24 -2.90
N LEU A 120 19.22 -20.66 -2.25
CA LEU A 120 20.45 -19.87 -2.13
C LEU A 120 21.46 -20.35 -3.16
N LEU A 121 22.19 -19.41 -3.77
CA LEU A 121 23.31 -19.77 -4.64
C LEU A 121 24.37 -20.53 -3.84
N PRO A 122 24.92 -21.64 -4.37
CA PRO A 122 26.09 -22.27 -3.78
C PRO A 122 27.23 -21.27 -3.67
N ARG A 123 27.92 -21.31 -2.53
CA ARG A 123 29.21 -20.65 -2.33
C ARG A 123 30.15 -21.67 -1.72
N SER A 124 31.33 -21.84 -2.30
CA SER A 124 32.34 -22.81 -1.84
C SER A 124 32.96 -22.40 -0.51
N ASP A 125 32.95 -21.11 -0.19
CA ASP A 125 33.52 -20.52 1.02
C ASP A 125 32.53 -20.44 2.19
N CYS A 126 31.29 -20.91 2.02
CA CYS A 126 30.24 -20.81 3.03
C CYS A 126 29.50 -22.13 3.21
N ARG A 127 29.31 -22.54 4.47
CA ARG A 127 28.42 -23.67 4.78
C ARG A 127 26.98 -23.29 4.46
N ARG A 128 26.29 -24.15 3.70
CA ARG A 128 24.86 -23.99 3.43
C ARG A 128 24.05 -24.20 4.72
N PRO A 129 23.07 -23.33 5.02
CA PRO A 129 22.14 -23.60 6.10
C PRO A 129 21.28 -24.84 5.75
N GLY A 130 21.09 -25.75 6.72
CA GLY A 130 20.37 -27.01 6.50
C GLY A 130 18.89 -26.82 6.11
N ARG A 131 18.23 -25.77 6.62
CA ARG A 131 16.88 -25.37 6.21
C ARG A 131 16.87 -23.93 5.75
N LEU A 132 16.34 -23.68 4.56
CA LEU A 132 16.17 -22.33 4.06
C LEU A 132 15.07 -21.60 4.84
N PRO A 133 15.36 -20.42 5.41
CA PRO A 133 14.33 -19.55 5.94
C PRO A 133 13.46 -19.03 4.79
N ARG A 134 12.13 -19.00 4.98
CA ARG A 134 11.17 -18.44 4.02
C ARG A 134 11.14 -16.90 4.08
N TYR A 135 12.30 -16.26 3.88
CA TYR A 135 12.38 -14.81 3.84
C TYR A 135 11.69 -14.28 2.59
N LEU A 136 10.83 -13.28 2.75
CA LEU A 136 10.30 -12.50 1.62
C LEU A 136 11.40 -11.52 1.17
N MET A 137 11.83 -11.64 -0.08
CA MET A 137 12.85 -10.79 -0.68
C MET A 137 12.26 -10.01 -1.87
N PRO A 138 12.70 -8.77 -2.12
CA PRO A 138 12.38 -8.08 -3.37
C PRO A 138 12.80 -8.96 -4.55
N ALA A 139 11.87 -9.26 -5.44
CA ALA A 139 12.08 -10.03 -6.65
C ALA A 139 12.23 -9.11 -7.87
N ARG A 140 11.44 -8.05 -7.92
CA ARG A 140 11.46 -7.03 -8.98
C ARG A 140 10.67 -5.79 -8.58
N ILE A 141 10.90 -4.71 -9.30
CA ILE A 141 10.19 -3.44 -9.12
C ILE A 141 9.73 -2.99 -10.49
N LYS A 142 8.47 -2.57 -10.60
CA LYS A 142 7.94 -1.90 -11.78
C LYS A 142 7.74 -0.43 -11.48
N PHE A 143 8.31 0.43 -12.31
CA PHE A 143 8.08 1.87 -12.28
C PHE A 143 6.87 2.20 -13.15
N CYS A 144 5.96 3.01 -12.60
CA CYS A 144 4.75 3.48 -13.25
C CYS A 144 4.89 5.01 -13.46
N PRO A 145 5.31 5.46 -14.65
CA PRO A 145 5.55 6.88 -14.90
C PRO A 145 4.24 7.68 -14.92
N GLY A 146 4.28 8.90 -14.39
CA GLY A 146 3.11 9.78 -14.34
C GLY A 146 2.37 9.75 -13.00
N ALA A 147 1.15 10.28 -13.02
CA ALA A 147 0.39 10.55 -11.81
C ALA A 147 -0.55 9.39 -11.44
N PHE A 148 -0.04 8.18 -11.23
CA PHE A 148 -0.88 7.06 -10.79
C PHE A 148 -1.41 7.28 -9.37
N TYR A 149 -0.52 7.58 -8.42
CA TYR A 149 -0.84 7.60 -6.99
C TYR A 149 -1.60 6.32 -6.61
N LEU A 150 -0.90 5.18 -6.65
CA LEU A 150 -1.51 3.87 -6.36
C LEU A 150 -1.80 3.74 -4.86
N HIS A 151 -3.03 4.07 -4.42
CA HIS A 151 -3.38 4.07 -3.01
C HIS A 151 -3.60 2.67 -2.43
N ASP A 152 -4.12 1.74 -3.23
CA ASP A 152 -4.43 0.39 -2.80
C ASP A 152 -4.14 -0.62 -3.91
N LEU A 153 -3.93 -1.89 -3.53
CA LEU A 153 -3.67 -3.00 -4.44
C LEU A 153 -4.58 -4.17 -4.09
N ALA A 154 -5.02 -4.90 -5.13
CA ALA A 154 -5.76 -6.14 -4.94
C ALA A 154 -5.39 -7.16 -6.01
N VAL A 155 -5.38 -8.44 -5.61
CA VAL A 155 -5.31 -9.56 -6.56
C VAL A 155 -6.73 -10.09 -6.75
N ILE A 156 -7.24 -10.02 -7.98
CA ILE A 156 -8.59 -10.48 -8.34
C ILE A 156 -8.43 -11.45 -9.51
N ASN A 157 -8.92 -12.69 -9.34
CA ASN A 157 -8.81 -13.75 -10.33
C ASN A 157 -7.38 -13.92 -10.90
N GLY A 158 -6.38 -13.97 -10.02
CA GLY A 158 -4.97 -14.16 -10.38
C GLY A 158 -4.28 -12.98 -11.08
N ARG A 159 -4.94 -11.82 -11.18
CA ARG A 159 -4.40 -10.59 -11.78
C ARG A 159 -4.28 -9.49 -10.73
N LEU A 160 -3.23 -8.67 -10.84
CA LEU A 160 -2.98 -7.56 -9.93
C LEU A 160 -3.64 -6.29 -10.47
N TYR A 161 -4.37 -5.61 -9.58
CA TYR A 161 -5.02 -4.33 -9.84
C TYR A 161 -4.61 -3.30 -8.80
N GLY A 162 -4.62 -2.04 -9.20
CA GLY A 162 -4.34 -0.92 -8.31
C GLY A 162 -5.38 0.20 -8.42
N ALA A 163 -5.70 0.81 -7.28
CA ALA A 163 -6.50 2.02 -7.22
C ALA A 163 -5.62 3.22 -7.56
N SER A 164 -5.75 3.71 -8.79
CA SER A 164 -5.03 4.88 -9.31
C SER A 164 -5.81 6.13 -8.95
N ALA A 165 -5.47 6.74 -7.80
CA ALA A 165 -6.15 7.94 -7.34
C ALA A 165 -5.96 9.10 -8.31
N GLY A 166 -4.77 9.24 -8.91
CA GLY A 166 -4.49 10.33 -9.84
C GLY A 166 -5.26 10.22 -11.17
N GLN A 167 -5.76 9.03 -11.51
CA GLN A 167 -6.61 8.78 -12.69
C GLN A 167 -8.08 8.51 -12.32
N ASN A 168 -8.45 8.50 -11.04
CA ASN A 168 -9.74 8.06 -10.49
C ASN A 168 -10.24 6.74 -11.10
N SER A 169 -9.36 5.75 -11.22
CA SER A 169 -9.67 4.49 -11.91
C SER A 169 -8.94 3.30 -11.30
N ILE A 170 -9.38 2.11 -11.67
CA ILE A 170 -8.65 0.87 -11.41
C ILE A 170 -7.83 0.53 -12.65
N VAL A 171 -6.55 0.31 -12.42
CA VAL A 171 -5.59 -0.10 -13.45
C VAL A 171 -5.16 -1.54 -13.22
N GLU A 172 -5.02 -2.29 -14.30
CA GLU A 172 -4.40 -3.61 -14.25
C GLU A 172 -2.88 -3.46 -14.36
N ILE A 173 -2.16 -4.10 -13.43
CA ILE A 173 -0.72 -4.00 -13.31
C ILE A 173 -0.11 -5.35 -13.67
N ASN A 174 0.41 -5.45 -14.89
CA ASN A 174 1.24 -6.58 -15.30
C ASN A 174 2.72 -6.21 -15.20
N LEU A 175 3.46 -6.83 -14.27
CA LEU A 175 4.88 -6.55 -14.08
C LEU A 175 5.78 -7.02 -15.23
N ASN A 176 5.27 -7.85 -16.16
CA ASN A 176 6.01 -8.30 -17.35
C ASN A 176 5.78 -7.42 -18.59
N GLU A 177 4.75 -6.56 -18.59
CA GLU A 177 4.50 -5.64 -19.69
C GLU A 177 5.23 -4.31 -19.46
N SER A 178 5.64 -3.61 -20.51
CA SER A 178 6.13 -2.23 -20.40
C SER A 178 4.99 -1.24 -20.11
N ARG A 179 3.79 -1.54 -20.60
CA ARG A 179 2.58 -0.72 -20.41
C ARG A 179 2.19 -0.63 -18.93
N THR A 180 1.80 0.57 -18.49
CA THR A 180 1.43 0.86 -17.08
C THR A 180 0.04 1.46 -16.94
N ASP A 181 -0.58 1.91 -18.03
CA ASP A 181 -1.77 2.77 -18.07
C ASP A 181 -3.07 2.03 -18.44
N LYS A 182 -3.09 0.71 -18.30
CA LYS A 182 -4.27 -0.10 -18.66
C LYS A 182 -5.40 0.09 -17.63
N ILE A 183 -6.24 1.09 -17.85
CA ILE A 183 -7.49 1.30 -17.11
C ILE A 183 -8.47 0.18 -17.46
N VAL A 184 -8.96 -0.52 -16.45
CA VAL A 184 -9.92 -1.64 -16.60
C VAL A 184 -11.29 -1.35 -15.97
N TRP A 185 -11.35 -0.36 -15.08
CA TRP A 185 -12.59 0.08 -14.47
C TRP A 185 -12.47 1.55 -14.05
N GLN A 186 -13.56 2.30 -14.15
CA GLN A 186 -13.64 3.67 -13.64
C GLN A 186 -15.10 3.97 -13.25
N PRO A 187 -15.39 4.88 -12.31
CA PRO A 187 -16.77 5.30 -12.05
C PRO A 187 -17.45 5.88 -13.30
N LYS A 188 -18.77 5.74 -13.46
CA LYS A 188 -19.47 6.18 -14.68
C LYS A 188 -19.54 7.72 -14.83
N ASN A 189 -19.65 8.38 -13.69
CA ASN A 189 -19.66 9.84 -13.48
C ASN A 189 -18.30 10.51 -13.68
N VAL A 190 -17.20 9.75 -13.80
CA VAL A 190 -15.87 10.29 -14.10
C VAL A 190 -15.63 10.21 -15.60
N THR A 191 -15.67 11.36 -16.27
CA THR A 191 -15.44 11.52 -17.70
C THR A 191 -14.05 12.08 -18.02
N ASP A 192 -13.46 12.89 -17.12
CA ASP A 192 -12.10 13.40 -17.24
C ASP A 192 -11.09 12.50 -16.52
N LYS A 193 -10.06 12.08 -17.26
CA LYS A 193 -8.99 11.18 -16.79
C LYS A 193 -7.76 11.93 -16.27
N LYS A 194 -7.72 13.26 -16.36
CA LYS A 194 -6.50 14.05 -16.17
C LYS A 194 -6.35 14.66 -14.78
N ALA A 195 -7.31 14.45 -13.88
CA ALA A 195 -7.25 15.10 -12.56
C ALA A 195 -7.92 14.31 -11.45
N ASN A 196 -7.25 14.27 -10.30
CA ASN A 196 -7.65 13.60 -9.06
C ASN A 196 -8.82 14.32 -8.36
N PHE A 197 -9.99 14.33 -8.98
CA PHE A 197 -11.16 15.09 -8.50
C PHE A 197 -11.97 14.35 -7.43
N ILE A 198 -11.93 13.02 -7.40
CA ILE A 198 -12.71 12.24 -6.45
C ILE A 198 -11.83 11.34 -5.57
N GLN A 199 -10.55 11.16 -5.88
CA GLN A 199 -9.63 10.29 -5.13
C GLN A 199 -10.19 8.88 -4.94
N LEU A 200 -10.12 8.07 -6.00
CA LEU A 200 -10.42 6.65 -5.87
C LEU A 200 -9.32 5.95 -5.08
N ASN A 201 -9.63 5.45 -3.89
CA ASN A 201 -8.64 5.18 -2.85
C ASN A 201 -8.46 3.70 -2.50
N SER A 202 -9.50 2.87 -2.56
CA SER A 202 -9.39 1.47 -2.08
C SER A 202 -10.23 0.49 -2.86
N ILE A 203 -9.84 -0.79 -2.76
CA ILE A 203 -10.47 -1.92 -3.45
C ILE A 203 -10.95 -2.93 -2.40
N ALA A 204 -12.25 -3.11 -2.31
CA ALA A 204 -12.84 -4.28 -1.65
C ALA A 204 -13.00 -5.39 -2.71
N ALA A 205 -11.99 -6.24 -2.82
CA ALA A 205 -11.88 -7.26 -3.85
C ALA A 205 -12.95 -8.37 -3.71
N GLY A 206 -13.74 -8.56 -4.75
CA GLY A 206 -14.60 -9.72 -4.95
C GLY A 206 -13.95 -10.77 -5.88
N PRO A 207 -14.70 -11.82 -6.29
CA PRO A 207 -14.19 -12.84 -7.21
C PRO A 207 -13.89 -12.29 -8.61
N THR A 208 -14.52 -11.18 -9.01
CA THR A 208 -14.28 -10.46 -10.26
C THR A 208 -14.31 -8.96 -10.00
N LEU A 209 -13.84 -8.15 -10.95
CA LEU A 209 -13.96 -6.68 -10.86
C LEU A 209 -15.42 -6.23 -10.76
N ALA A 210 -16.33 -6.89 -11.48
CA ALA A 210 -17.76 -6.59 -11.43
C ALA A 210 -18.37 -6.91 -10.06
N ALA A 211 -17.86 -7.93 -9.36
CA ALA A 211 -18.29 -8.29 -8.02
C ALA A 211 -17.48 -7.60 -6.89
N SER A 212 -16.69 -6.58 -7.23
CA SER A 212 -15.87 -5.81 -6.27
C SER A 212 -16.52 -4.46 -5.95
N PHE A 213 -16.04 -3.80 -4.89
CA PHE A 213 -16.45 -2.45 -4.53
C PHE A 213 -15.24 -1.52 -4.41
N PHE A 214 -15.43 -0.23 -4.66
CA PHE A 214 -14.35 0.74 -4.70
C PHE A 214 -14.70 1.99 -3.91
N SER A 215 -13.79 2.45 -3.05
CA SER A 215 -14.03 3.67 -2.27
C SER A 215 -13.46 4.91 -2.95
N ALA A 216 -14.12 6.05 -2.78
CA ALA A 216 -13.61 7.35 -3.17
C ALA A 216 -14.03 8.45 -2.19
N SER A 217 -13.38 9.61 -2.28
CA SER A 217 -13.69 10.81 -1.51
C SER A 217 -14.89 11.61 -2.04
N GLY A 218 -15.55 11.16 -3.12
CA GLY A 218 -16.67 11.87 -3.76
C GLY A 218 -17.29 11.08 -4.91
N ASP A 219 -18.56 11.37 -5.19
CA ASP A 219 -19.36 10.76 -6.27
C ASP A 219 -19.66 11.72 -7.44
N HIS A 220 -18.95 12.83 -7.54
CA HIS A 220 -19.01 13.73 -8.68
C HIS A 220 -17.75 14.59 -8.75
N ILE A 221 -17.43 15.06 -9.95
CA ILE A 221 -16.36 16.04 -10.13
C ILE A 221 -16.85 17.38 -9.61
N SER A 222 -16.08 18.00 -8.73
CA SER A 222 -16.35 19.36 -8.23
C SER A 222 -15.29 20.35 -8.72
N SER A 223 -15.59 21.65 -8.64
CA SER A 223 -14.60 22.70 -8.93
C SER A 223 -13.41 22.68 -7.95
N ARG A 224 -13.56 22.00 -6.80
CA ARG A 224 -12.52 21.82 -5.79
C ARG A 224 -12.01 20.38 -5.84
N ARG A 225 -10.69 20.23 -5.74
CA ARG A 225 -10.05 18.92 -5.65
C ARG A 225 -9.85 18.52 -4.19
N PRO A 226 -9.91 17.22 -3.87
CA PRO A 226 -9.44 16.71 -2.60
C PRO A 226 -8.02 17.23 -2.28
N GLY A 227 -7.83 17.77 -1.08
CA GLY A 227 -6.62 18.49 -0.67
C GLY A 227 -6.72 20.02 -0.77
N HIS A 228 -7.73 20.56 -1.46
CA HIS A 228 -8.06 21.98 -1.36
C HIS A 228 -8.65 22.29 0.03
N LEU A 229 -8.28 23.43 0.63
CA LEU A 229 -8.71 23.82 1.99
C LEU A 229 -10.24 23.73 2.18
N ASN A 230 -10.98 24.15 1.15
CA ASN A 230 -12.44 24.19 1.14
C ASN A 230 -13.09 22.98 0.45
N TYR A 231 -12.37 21.88 0.27
CA TYR A 231 -12.98 20.64 -0.24
C TYR A 231 -13.94 20.07 0.82
N PRO A 232 -15.18 19.70 0.47
CA PRO A 232 -16.12 19.12 1.42
C PRO A 232 -15.66 17.71 1.83
N ILE A 233 -15.17 17.57 3.06
CA ILE A 233 -14.68 16.28 3.58
C ILE A 233 -15.81 15.50 4.29
N ASP A 234 -16.74 16.19 4.93
CA ASP A 234 -17.82 15.55 5.69
C ASP A 234 -18.90 14.99 4.75
N LYS A 235 -19.25 13.70 4.93
CA LYS A 235 -20.37 13.00 4.24
C LYS A 235 -20.24 12.85 2.72
N THR A 236 -19.08 13.09 2.15
CA THR A 236 -18.84 12.99 0.70
C THR A 236 -18.26 11.66 0.24
N GLY A 237 -17.71 10.86 1.14
CA GLY A 237 -17.12 9.59 0.75
C GLY A 237 -18.18 8.59 0.26
N VAL A 238 -17.81 7.84 -0.76
CA VAL A 238 -18.70 6.97 -1.53
C VAL A 238 -18.05 5.61 -1.74
N ILE A 239 -18.89 4.58 -1.80
CA ILE A 239 -18.54 3.26 -2.29
C ILE A 239 -19.24 3.07 -3.63
N PHE A 240 -18.48 2.74 -4.67
CA PHE A 240 -18.98 2.38 -5.98
C PHE A 240 -19.12 0.86 -6.10
N ASP A 241 -20.18 0.42 -6.75
CA ASP A 241 -20.38 -0.96 -7.16
C ASP A 241 -19.59 -1.28 -8.44
N GLY A 242 -18.93 -2.42 -8.46
CA GLY A 242 -18.05 -2.83 -9.55
C GLY A 242 -18.77 -3.12 -10.86
N ALA A 243 -19.99 -3.65 -10.80
CA ALA A 243 -20.75 -4.02 -11.98
C ALA A 243 -21.39 -2.79 -12.66
N SER A 244 -22.15 -2.02 -11.90
CA SER A 244 -22.91 -0.86 -12.38
C SER A 244 -22.07 0.40 -12.53
N ARG A 245 -20.91 0.46 -11.84
CA ARG A 245 -20.03 1.64 -11.74
C ARG A 245 -20.73 2.86 -11.14
N GLN A 246 -21.86 2.65 -10.46
CA GLN A 246 -22.64 3.67 -9.77
C GLN A 246 -22.28 3.73 -8.29
N PRO A 247 -22.52 4.87 -7.63
CA PRO A 247 -22.57 4.93 -6.17
C PRO A 247 -23.52 3.87 -5.62
N TRP A 248 -23.02 3.03 -4.73
CA TRP A 248 -23.79 2.01 -4.01
C TRP A 248 -24.14 2.48 -2.60
N ALA A 249 -23.19 3.13 -1.93
CA ALA A 249 -23.41 3.71 -0.60
C ALA A 249 -22.62 5.02 -0.43
N GLY A 250 -23.22 5.98 0.28
CA GLY A 250 -22.56 7.20 0.73
C GLY A 250 -22.34 7.21 2.24
N GLY A 251 -21.33 7.94 2.73
CA GLY A 251 -21.03 7.96 4.16
C GLY A 251 -20.10 9.07 4.64
N SER A 252 -20.22 9.39 5.93
CA SER A 252 -19.42 10.39 6.64
C SER A 252 -17.93 10.02 6.69
N HIS A 253 -17.14 10.51 5.74
CA HIS A 253 -15.68 10.42 5.80
C HIS A 253 -15.07 11.57 6.60
N ARG A 254 -15.07 11.51 7.93
CA ARG A 254 -14.15 12.37 8.70
C ARG A 254 -12.75 11.76 8.71
N ARG A 255 -11.89 12.36 7.86
CA ARG A 255 -10.42 12.20 7.74
C ARG A 255 -9.91 10.88 7.18
N PHE A 256 -8.98 11.02 6.25
CA PHE A 256 -8.01 10.03 5.80
C PHE A 256 -7.50 9.16 6.97
N CYS A 257 -7.94 7.91 7.01
CA CYS A 257 -7.24 6.78 7.61
C CYS A 257 -7.99 5.50 7.23
N HIS A 258 -7.24 4.50 6.76
CA HIS A 258 -7.73 3.13 6.72
C HIS A 258 -8.31 2.75 8.08
N CYS A 259 -9.46 2.08 8.04
CA CYS A 259 -10.19 1.52 9.18
C CYS A 259 -11.10 2.48 9.97
N ARG A 260 -12.33 2.65 9.49
CA ARG A 260 -13.51 2.72 10.36
C ARG A 260 -14.56 1.72 9.85
N ARG A 261 -15.02 0.85 10.74
CA ARG A 261 -16.15 -0.07 10.52
C ARG A 261 -17.34 0.71 9.97
N LEU A 262 -17.94 0.20 8.90
CA LEU A 262 -19.34 0.45 8.56
C LEU A 262 -20.19 -0.05 9.73
N SER A 263 -20.50 0.81 10.69
CA SER A 263 -21.57 0.56 11.66
C SER A 263 -22.87 1.01 11.01
N GLY A 264 -23.71 0.05 10.58
CA GLY A 264 -25.09 0.35 10.17
C GLY A 264 -25.61 -0.29 8.88
N LEU A 265 -25.08 -1.43 8.42
CA LEU A 265 -25.79 -2.25 7.42
C LEU A 265 -26.78 -3.17 8.15
N THR A 266 -27.97 -2.64 8.40
CA THR A 266 -29.18 -3.43 8.70
C THR A 266 -30.20 -3.17 7.61
N LYS A 267 -30.51 -4.24 6.84
CA LYS A 267 -31.57 -4.39 5.82
C LYS A 267 -31.34 -3.52 4.57
N ILE A 268 -31.46 -4.02 3.34
CA ILE A 268 -32.44 -4.95 2.73
C ILE A 268 -31.74 -6.11 2.03
#